data_AF-A0A5C7DKB1-F1
#
_entry.id   AF-A0A5C7DKB1-F1
#
_cell.length_a   1.000
_cell.length_b   1.000
_cell.length_c   1.000
_cell.angle_alpha   90.00
_cell.angle_beta   90.00
_cell.angle_gamma   90.00
#
_symmetry.space_group_name_H-M   'P 1'
#
loop_
_entity.id
_entity.type
_entity.pdbx_description
1 polymer ?
#
loop_
_entity_poly.entity_id
_entity_poly.type
_entity_poly.pdbx_seq_one_letter_code
_entity_poly.pdbx_strand_id
1 'polypeptide(L)'
;MKFAYVDDKEKKVLYESELGQSMLKAQEASQQAAMSKVKNEIGKDVIIAWNPFTLKTKYPFAEAISKEFNKMLDNTIPKNTLISSRFQSWINKERNELMIDSKINRDEYFKQQIDFNSGEVTENKGLALVQAKLEYLNKQLSKIQKAFVTHMQNNSNLAFADKEECEAWKNYYILKQNEVQNFIEKNDFSHYNVVDKDGNIKKEGNIEDVQEHQKNLQAKIEQVELAQKEAEKRMNENSLENNKAEQETYFNKNNINNLRP
;
A
#
# COMPACT_ATOMS: atom_id res chain seq x y z
N MET A 1 17.99 17.20 -10.14
CA MET A 1 18.02 16.72 -11.55
C MET A 1 17.30 15.40 -11.63
N LYS A 2 16.25 15.28 -12.45
CA LYS A 2 15.59 14.01 -12.76
C LYS A 2 15.99 13.63 -14.18
N PHE A 3 16.47 12.42 -14.38
CA PHE A 3 16.77 11.85 -15.69
C PHE A 3 15.48 11.79 -16.52
N ALA A 4 15.26 12.81 -17.33
CA ALA A 4 14.31 12.76 -18.42
C ALA A 4 15.05 12.10 -19.59
N TYR A 5 14.47 11.01 -20.10
CA TYR A 5 15.02 10.14 -21.15
C TYR A 5 16.24 9.33 -20.71
N VAL A 6 15.97 8.11 -20.22
CA VAL A 6 16.98 7.06 -20.16
C VAL A 6 16.48 6.00 -21.13
N ASP A 7 17.20 5.84 -22.23
CA ASP A 7 16.91 4.89 -23.30
C ASP A 7 16.96 3.45 -22.75
N ASP A 8 16.24 2.49 -23.33
CA ASP A 8 16.16 1.12 -22.79
C ASP A 8 17.53 0.41 -22.76
N LYS A 9 18.50 0.90 -23.52
CA LYS A 9 19.92 0.51 -23.45
C LYS A 9 20.61 0.95 -22.16
N GLU A 10 20.34 2.14 -21.65
CA GLU A 10 21.00 2.70 -20.46
C GLU A 10 20.43 2.11 -19.17
N LYS A 11 19.14 1.75 -19.15
CA LYS A 11 18.59 0.89 -18.10
C LYS A 11 19.28 -0.46 -18.05
N LYS A 12 19.56 -1.06 -19.21
CA LYS A 12 20.27 -2.34 -19.31
C LYS A 12 21.65 -2.27 -18.64
N VAL A 13 22.42 -1.23 -18.92
CA VAL A 13 23.76 -1.02 -18.32
C VAL A 13 23.70 -0.84 -16.79
N LEU A 14 22.68 -0.15 -16.28
CA LEU A 14 22.47 0.05 -14.84
C LEU A 14 22.05 -1.24 -14.12
N TYR A 15 21.24 -2.09 -14.75
CA TYR A 15 20.79 -3.36 -14.17
C TYR A 15 21.78 -4.52 -14.38
N GLU A 16 22.61 -4.49 -15.42
CA GLU A 16 23.56 -5.57 -15.73
C GLU A 16 24.92 -5.40 -15.03
N SER A 17 25.28 -4.20 -14.56
CA SER A 17 26.54 -3.95 -13.85
C SER A 17 26.38 -3.92 -12.33
N GLU A 18 27.33 -4.53 -11.61
CA GLU A 18 27.34 -4.60 -10.15
C GLU A 18 27.40 -3.21 -9.49
N LEU A 19 28.15 -2.29 -10.10
CA LEU A 19 28.19 -0.88 -9.70
C LEU A 19 26.86 -0.15 -9.97
N GLY A 20 26.23 -0.38 -11.12
CA GLY A 20 24.92 0.20 -11.45
C GLY A 20 23.83 -0.24 -10.47
N GLN A 21 23.79 -1.53 -10.12
CA GLN A 21 22.89 -2.06 -9.10
C GLN A 21 23.16 -1.46 -7.72
N SER A 22 24.44 -1.29 -7.35
CA SER A 22 24.83 -0.68 -6.07
C SER A 22 24.43 0.79 -5.99
N MET A 23 24.59 1.56 -7.07
CA MET A 23 24.16 2.95 -7.15
C MET A 23 22.64 3.09 -7.12
N LEU A 24 21.90 2.22 -7.81
CA LEU A 24 20.43 2.18 -7.72
C LEU A 24 19.98 1.87 -6.28
N LYS A 25 20.58 0.88 -5.62
CA LYS A 25 20.31 0.57 -4.21
C LYS A 25 20.65 1.73 -3.27
N ALA A 26 21.76 2.42 -3.50
CA ALA A 26 22.15 3.60 -2.70
C ALA A 26 21.19 4.79 -2.91
N GLN A 27 20.71 4.98 -4.14
CA GLN A 27 19.70 6.00 -4.45
C GLN A 27 18.34 5.66 -3.86
N GLU A 28 17.91 4.40 -3.95
CA GLU A 28 16.70 3.89 -3.29
C GLU A 28 16.81 4.03 -1.76
N ALA A 29 17.96 3.71 -1.17
CA ALA A 29 18.22 3.88 0.25
C ALA A 29 18.21 5.37 0.68
N SER A 30 18.76 6.27 -0.13
CA SER A 30 18.70 7.72 0.09
C SER A 30 17.28 8.27 0.01
N GLN A 31 16.49 7.81 -0.97
CA GLN A 31 15.07 8.19 -1.10
C GLN A 31 14.21 7.61 0.03
N GLN A 32 14.49 6.38 0.48
CA GLN A 32 13.84 5.79 1.66
C GLN A 32 14.23 6.53 2.95
N ALA A 33 15.48 6.98 3.08
CA ALA A 33 15.94 7.76 4.23
C ALA A 33 15.27 9.15 4.31
N ALA A 34 14.79 9.69 3.17
CA ALA A 34 14.06 10.95 3.14
C ALA A 34 12.60 10.84 3.62
N MET A 35 12.06 9.63 3.79
CA MET A 35 10.70 9.42 4.28
C MET A 35 10.67 9.02 5.74
N SER A 36 10.09 9.87 6.58
CA SER A 36 9.92 9.62 8.02
C SER A 36 9.14 8.34 8.28
N LYS A 37 9.60 7.56 9.26
CA LYS A 37 8.93 6.34 9.75
C LYS A 37 8.35 6.59 11.15
N VAL A 38 7.29 5.87 11.47
CA VAL A 38 6.67 5.84 12.81
C VAL A 38 6.41 4.39 13.20
N LYS A 39 6.38 4.13 14.50
CA LYS A 39 5.91 2.85 15.03
C LYS A 39 4.38 2.82 14.93
N ASN A 40 3.83 1.80 14.27
CA ASN A 40 2.39 1.55 14.28
C ASN A 40 1.94 1.01 15.65
N GLU A 41 0.65 0.73 15.77
CA GLU A 41 -0.03 0.26 16.97
C GLU A 41 0.56 -1.04 17.54
N ILE A 42 1.21 -1.85 16.70
CA ILE A 42 1.86 -3.12 17.07
C ILE A 42 3.39 -3.00 17.20
N GLY A 43 3.95 -1.78 17.17
CA GLY A 43 5.38 -1.54 17.36
C GLY A 43 6.28 -1.84 16.15
N LYS A 44 5.70 -2.00 14.95
CA LYS A 44 6.45 -2.15 13.69
C LYS A 44 6.67 -0.80 13.00
N ASP A 45 7.80 -0.64 12.33
CA ASP A 45 8.11 0.60 11.60
C ASP A 45 7.31 0.68 10.30
N VAL A 46 6.61 1.79 10.12
CA VAL A 46 5.83 2.07 8.91
C VAL A 46 6.15 3.48 8.40
N ILE A 47 6.27 3.65 7.07
CA ILE A 47 6.41 4.98 6.46
C ILE A 47 5.18 5.82 6.78
N ILE A 48 5.40 7.06 7.26
CA ILE A 48 4.31 7.98 7.60
C ILE A 48 3.53 8.35 6.33
N ALA A 49 2.23 8.05 6.33
CA ALA A 49 1.33 8.49 5.28
C ALA A 49 1.09 10.01 5.42
N TRP A 50 1.41 10.79 4.38
CA TRP A 50 1.25 12.23 4.47
C TRP A 50 -0.22 12.64 4.46
N ASN A 51 -0.53 13.71 5.20
CA ASN A 51 -1.88 14.27 5.25
C ASN A 51 -2.17 15.07 3.96
N PRO A 52 -3.14 14.65 3.13
CA PRO A 52 -3.46 15.36 1.89
C PRO A 52 -3.98 16.79 2.13
N PHE A 53 -4.65 17.04 3.26
CA PHE A 53 -5.22 18.36 3.58
C PHE A 53 -4.16 19.39 3.96
N THR A 54 -3.03 18.96 4.51
CA THR A 54 -1.89 19.87 4.75
C THR A 54 -1.11 20.08 3.46
N LEU A 55 -0.94 19.02 2.66
CA LEU A 55 -0.20 19.06 1.40
C LEU A 55 -0.87 19.88 0.29
N LYS A 56 -2.20 19.97 0.27
CA LYS A 56 -2.92 20.69 -0.81
C LYS A 56 -2.57 22.17 -0.94
N THR A 57 -2.02 22.77 0.12
CA THR A 57 -1.48 24.14 0.09
C THR A 57 -0.33 24.30 -0.90
N LYS A 58 0.47 23.26 -1.09
CA LYS A 58 1.62 23.22 -2.01
C LYS A 58 1.34 22.39 -3.27
N TYR A 59 0.50 21.36 -3.16
CA TYR A 59 0.18 20.41 -4.23
C TYR A 59 -1.34 20.31 -4.41
N PRO A 60 -1.95 21.15 -5.26
CA PRO A 60 -3.41 21.33 -5.31
C PRO A 60 -4.22 20.05 -5.52
N PHE A 61 -3.62 19.03 -6.16
CA PHE A 61 -4.29 17.75 -6.46
C PHE A 61 -4.09 16.66 -5.40
N ALA A 62 -3.35 16.93 -4.32
CA ALA A 62 -3.02 15.92 -3.31
C ALA A 62 -4.25 15.22 -2.72
N GLU A 63 -5.32 15.96 -2.43
CA GLU A 63 -6.58 15.42 -1.90
C GLU A 63 -7.30 14.50 -2.90
N ALA A 64 -7.42 14.94 -4.16
CA ALA A 64 -8.04 14.15 -5.22
C ALA A 64 -7.25 12.87 -5.50
N ILE A 65 -5.93 12.98 -5.58
CA ILE A 65 -5.02 11.83 -5.78
C ILE A 65 -5.16 10.85 -4.61
N SER A 66 -5.14 11.33 -3.37
CA SER A 66 -5.28 10.44 -2.20
C SER A 66 -6.62 9.71 -2.20
N LYS A 67 -7.71 10.36 -2.64
CA LYS A 67 -9.03 9.74 -2.73
C LYS A 67 -9.08 8.63 -3.77
N GLU A 68 -8.59 8.89 -4.98
CA GLU A 68 -8.57 7.87 -6.05
C GLU A 68 -7.58 6.73 -5.75
N PHE A 69 -6.46 7.03 -5.09
CA PHE A 69 -5.52 6.01 -4.63
C PHE A 69 -6.17 5.07 -3.61
N ASN A 70 -6.91 5.60 -2.64
CA ASN A 70 -7.63 4.77 -1.65
C ASN A 70 -8.69 3.89 -2.33
N LYS A 71 -9.46 4.43 -3.29
CA LYS A 71 -10.41 3.61 -4.07
C LYS A 71 -9.71 2.48 -4.83
N MET A 72 -8.55 2.76 -5.42
CA MET A 72 -7.75 1.72 -6.09
C MET A 72 -7.32 0.64 -5.10
N LEU A 73 -6.86 1.00 -3.90
CA LEU A 73 -6.51 0.04 -2.85
C LEU A 73 -7.70 -0.83 -2.45
N ASP A 74 -8.87 -0.24 -2.22
CA ASP A 74 -10.09 -0.96 -1.82
C ASP A 74 -10.51 -2.02 -2.86
N ASN A 75 -10.23 -1.76 -4.14
CA ASN A 75 -10.49 -2.69 -5.23
C ASN A 75 -9.36 -3.71 -5.45
N THR A 76 -8.19 -3.49 -4.85
CA THR A 76 -6.98 -4.27 -5.09
C THR A 76 -6.71 -5.27 -3.97
N ILE A 77 -6.83 -4.82 -2.71
CA ILE A 77 -6.52 -5.64 -1.54
C ILE A 77 -7.79 -6.40 -1.13
N PRO A 78 -7.75 -7.75 -1.03
CA PRO A 78 -8.90 -8.52 -0.61
C PRO A 78 -9.34 -8.16 0.83
N LYS A 79 -10.65 -7.99 1.04
CA LYS A 79 -11.23 -7.54 2.33
C LYS A 79 -10.87 -8.40 3.55
N ASN A 80 -10.63 -9.69 3.35
CA ASN A 80 -10.34 -10.66 4.42
C ASN A 80 -8.83 -10.90 4.58
N THR A 81 -8.00 -9.93 4.21
CA THR A 81 -6.54 -10.05 4.33
C THR A 81 -5.98 -8.92 5.18
N LEU A 82 -4.94 -9.26 5.93
CA LEU A 82 -4.13 -8.29 6.67
C LEU A 82 -2.82 -8.12 5.92
N ILE A 83 -2.51 -6.90 5.51
CA ILE A 83 -1.24 -6.60 4.83
C ILE A 83 -0.12 -6.44 5.85
N SER A 84 1.09 -6.81 5.46
CA SER A 84 2.26 -6.67 6.33
C SER A 84 2.62 -5.20 6.53
N SER A 85 3.33 -4.91 7.62
CA SER A 85 3.86 -3.57 7.90
C SER A 85 4.83 -3.09 6.79
N ARG A 86 5.53 -4.02 6.15
CA ARG A 86 6.40 -3.76 5.00
C ARG A 86 5.59 -3.34 3.78
N PHE A 87 4.51 -4.07 3.47
CA PHE A 87 3.67 -3.74 2.32
C PHE A 87 2.90 -2.43 2.56
N GLN A 88 2.42 -2.20 3.77
CA GLN A 88 1.84 -0.91 4.18
C GLN A 88 2.82 0.25 3.96
N SER A 89 4.10 0.06 4.29
CA SER A 89 5.13 1.08 4.05
C SER A 89 5.28 1.39 2.56
N TRP A 90 5.29 0.36 1.71
CA TRP A 90 5.36 0.56 0.27
C TRP A 90 4.11 1.27 -0.27
N ILE A 91 2.92 0.88 0.18
CA ILE A 91 1.66 1.55 -0.15
C ILE A 91 1.72 3.05 0.22
N ASN A 92 2.17 3.37 1.44
CA ASN A 92 2.30 4.74 1.91
C ASN A 92 3.32 5.53 1.07
N LYS A 93 4.45 4.90 0.71
CA LYS A 93 5.46 5.50 -0.17
C LYS A 93 4.86 5.87 -1.53
N GLU A 94 4.22 4.93 -2.23
CA GLU A 94 3.63 5.15 -3.55
C GLU A 94 2.56 6.26 -3.49
N ARG A 95 1.73 6.25 -2.44
CA ARG A 95 0.73 7.31 -2.22
C ARG A 95 1.39 8.68 -2.06
N ASN A 96 2.40 8.77 -1.21
CA ASN A 96 3.12 10.00 -0.92
C ASN A 96 3.79 10.56 -2.18
N GLU A 97 4.49 9.71 -2.94
CA GLU A 97 5.17 10.09 -4.18
C GLU A 97 4.19 10.59 -5.24
N LEU A 98 3.05 9.91 -5.40
CA LEU A 98 2.03 10.30 -6.37
C LEU A 98 1.40 11.67 -6.02
N MET A 99 1.13 11.92 -4.73
CA MET A 99 0.56 13.21 -4.29
C MET A 99 1.47 14.40 -4.61
N ILE A 100 2.79 14.22 -4.52
CA ILE A 100 3.78 15.28 -4.79
C ILE A 100 4.38 15.22 -6.18
N ASP A 101 3.86 14.36 -7.07
CA ASP A 101 4.44 14.18 -8.40
C ASP A 101 4.45 15.53 -9.12
N SER A 102 5.66 16.00 -9.41
CA SER A 102 5.88 17.26 -10.09
C SER A 102 5.22 17.31 -11.47
N LYS A 103 5.01 16.15 -12.12
CA LYS A 103 4.35 16.10 -13.43
C LYS A 103 2.89 16.51 -13.29
N ILE A 104 2.09 15.80 -12.48
CA ILE A 104 0.67 16.11 -12.30
C ILE A 104 0.43 17.52 -11.73
N ASN A 105 1.35 17.98 -10.87
CA ASN A 105 1.28 19.29 -10.24
C ASN A 105 1.83 20.45 -11.10
N ARG A 106 2.41 20.20 -12.30
CA ARG A 106 2.87 21.25 -13.22
C ARG A 106 2.20 21.14 -14.58
N ASP A 107 1.59 22.24 -15.02
CA ASP A 107 0.89 22.29 -16.30
C ASP A 107 1.82 22.11 -17.50
N GLU A 108 3.06 22.61 -17.40
CA GLU A 108 4.07 22.57 -18.46
C GLU A 108 4.25 21.18 -19.07
N TYR A 109 4.18 20.12 -18.26
CA TYR A 109 4.34 18.75 -18.73
C TYR A 109 3.20 18.27 -19.62
N PHE A 110 2.01 18.84 -19.47
CA PHE A 110 0.80 18.44 -20.21
C PHE A 110 0.36 19.47 -21.25
N LYS A 111 0.95 20.67 -21.22
CA LYS A 111 0.63 21.75 -22.15
C LYS A 111 0.95 21.40 -23.59
N GLN A 112 2.03 20.67 -23.86
CA GLN A 112 2.40 20.28 -25.22
C GLN A 112 2.24 18.77 -25.41
N GLN A 113 1.44 18.36 -26.38
CA GLN A 113 1.40 16.98 -26.85
C GLN A 113 1.98 16.89 -28.24
N ILE A 114 2.85 15.90 -28.44
CA ILE A 114 3.38 15.53 -29.75
C ILE A 114 2.67 14.25 -30.13
N ASP A 115 1.93 14.27 -31.24
CA ASP A 115 1.48 13.04 -31.87
C ASP A 115 2.69 12.40 -32.57
N PHE A 116 3.12 11.24 -32.08
CA PHE A 116 4.30 10.55 -32.59
C PHE A 116 4.10 9.96 -34.00
N ASN A 117 2.86 9.79 -34.46
CA ASN A 117 2.57 9.27 -35.79
C ASN A 117 2.56 10.37 -36.86
N SER A 118 2.05 11.56 -36.52
CA SER A 118 1.97 12.71 -37.44
C SER A 118 3.10 13.73 -37.26
N GLY A 119 3.75 13.73 -36.09
CA GLY A 119 4.74 14.74 -35.70
C GLY A 119 4.13 16.07 -35.26
N GLU A 120 2.79 16.20 -35.25
CA GLU A 120 2.11 17.45 -34.94
C GLU A 120 2.17 17.77 -33.44
N VAL A 121 2.47 19.03 -33.13
CA VAL A 121 2.48 19.55 -31.76
C VAL A 121 1.19 20.31 -31.52
N THR A 122 0.40 19.83 -30.55
CA THR A 122 -0.84 20.47 -30.12
C THR A 122 -0.70 21.01 -28.69
N GLU A 123 -1.39 22.11 -28.40
CA GLU A 123 -1.33 22.75 -27.08
C GLU A 123 -2.64 22.51 -26.29
N ASN A 124 -2.53 21.80 -25.16
CA ASN A 124 -3.67 21.59 -24.26
C ASN A 124 -3.97 22.85 -23.44
N LYS A 125 -5.23 23.30 -23.47
CA LYS A 125 -5.72 24.43 -22.66
C LYS A 125 -7.01 24.07 -21.93
N GLY A 126 -7.26 24.71 -20.79
CA GLY A 126 -8.50 24.54 -20.03
C GLY A 126 -8.80 23.08 -19.68
N LEU A 127 -9.97 22.59 -20.10
CA LEU A 127 -10.43 21.22 -19.81
C LEU A 127 -9.52 20.14 -20.43
N ALA A 128 -8.90 20.38 -21.59
CA ALA A 128 -8.01 19.42 -22.23
C ALA A 128 -6.77 19.13 -21.37
N LEU A 129 -6.27 20.15 -20.67
CA LEU A 129 -5.14 20.02 -19.75
C LEU A 129 -5.51 19.17 -18.52
N VAL A 130 -6.72 19.37 -17.98
CA VAL A 130 -7.24 18.58 -16.86
C VAL A 130 -7.44 17.12 -17.29
N GLN A 131 -7.98 16.89 -18.48
CA GLN A 131 -8.17 15.56 -19.06
C GLN A 131 -6.82 14.82 -19.20
N ALA A 132 -5.80 15.46 -19.75
CA ALA A 132 -4.46 14.87 -19.88
C ALA A 132 -3.83 14.49 -18.52
N LYS A 133 -4.04 15.32 -17.49
CA LYS A 133 -3.61 15.01 -16.12
C LYS A 133 -4.35 13.82 -15.53
N LEU A 134 -5.66 13.72 -15.78
CA LEU A 134 -6.50 12.61 -15.33
C LEU A 134 -6.09 11.30 -16.00
N GLU A 135 -5.82 11.31 -17.30
CA GLU A 135 -5.33 10.14 -18.03
C GLU A 135 -3.97 9.67 -17.51
N TYR A 136 -3.07 10.62 -17.23
CA TYR A 136 -1.80 10.30 -16.60
C TYR A 136 -1.99 9.68 -15.20
N LEU A 137 -2.85 10.26 -14.37
CA LEU A 137 -3.15 9.72 -13.04
C LEU A 137 -3.69 8.29 -13.13
N ASN A 138 -4.66 8.05 -14.01
CA ASN A 138 -5.23 6.72 -14.24
C ASN A 138 -4.17 5.71 -14.71
N LYS A 139 -3.24 6.14 -15.57
CA LYS A 139 -2.12 5.29 -16.01
C LYS A 139 -1.18 4.95 -14.85
N GLN A 140 -0.85 5.90 -13.99
CA GLN A 140 -0.02 5.66 -12.81
C GLN A 140 -0.73 4.73 -11.80
N LEU A 141 -2.00 5.01 -11.50
CA LEU A 141 -2.81 4.17 -10.61
C LEU A 141 -2.92 2.74 -11.12
N SER A 142 -3.17 2.56 -12.43
CA SER A 142 -3.22 1.22 -13.05
C SER A 142 -1.88 0.49 -12.95
N LYS A 143 -0.76 1.19 -13.13
CA LYS A 143 0.58 0.60 -12.97
C LYS A 143 0.83 0.16 -11.52
N ILE A 144 0.49 1.02 -10.56
CA ILE A 144 0.64 0.72 -9.13
C ILE A 144 -0.26 -0.46 -8.72
N GLN A 145 -1.52 -0.45 -9.16
CA GLN A 145 -2.45 -1.56 -8.94
C GLN A 145 -1.89 -2.88 -9.44
N LYS A 146 -1.39 -2.92 -10.69
CA LYS A 146 -0.76 -4.13 -11.24
C LYS A 146 0.43 -4.59 -10.39
N ALA A 147 1.29 -3.65 -9.98
CA ALA A 147 2.45 -3.97 -9.13
C ALA A 147 2.02 -4.57 -7.78
N PHE A 148 0.98 -4.03 -7.15
CA PHE A 148 0.42 -4.55 -5.89
C PHE A 148 -0.19 -5.94 -6.07
N VAL A 149 -0.98 -6.16 -7.11
CA VAL A 149 -1.53 -7.49 -7.43
C VAL A 149 -0.42 -8.51 -7.63
N THR A 150 0.58 -8.18 -8.46
CA THR A 150 1.73 -9.05 -8.71
C THR A 150 2.53 -9.31 -7.44
N HIS A 151 2.71 -8.32 -6.57
CA HIS A 151 3.41 -8.51 -5.31
C HIS A 151 2.66 -9.45 -4.37
N MET A 152 1.34 -9.29 -4.25
CA MET A 152 0.50 -10.18 -3.44
C MET A 152 0.49 -11.62 -3.97
N GLN A 153 0.56 -11.82 -5.29
CA GLN A 153 0.59 -13.13 -5.92
C GLN A 153 1.97 -13.80 -5.77
N ASN A 154 3.04 -13.09 -6.14
CA ASN A 154 4.38 -13.69 -6.24
C ASN A 154 5.17 -13.63 -4.93
N ASN A 155 4.80 -12.74 -4.01
CA ASN A 155 5.49 -12.50 -2.74
C ASN A 155 4.46 -12.41 -1.60
N SER A 156 3.51 -13.34 -1.57
CA SER A 156 2.41 -13.33 -0.59
C SER A 156 2.91 -13.30 0.86
N ASN A 157 4.02 -13.99 1.14
CA ASN A 157 4.71 -14.00 2.44
C ASN A 157 5.27 -12.64 2.87
N LEU A 158 5.49 -11.72 1.93
CA LEU A 158 5.93 -10.35 2.21
C LEU A 158 4.78 -9.35 2.13
N ALA A 159 3.75 -9.64 1.33
CA ALA A 159 2.60 -8.79 1.14
C ALA A 159 1.61 -8.87 2.31
N PHE A 160 1.37 -10.07 2.85
CA PHE A 160 0.44 -10.30 3.95
C PHE A 160 1.17 -10.41 5.29
N ALA A 161 0.48 -10.02 6.37
CA ALA A 161 1.00 -10.12 7.72
C ALA A 161 1.34 -11.58 8.05
N ASP A 162 2.51 -11.81 8.62
CA ASP A 162 2.91 -13.12 9.11
C ASP A 162 2.19 -13.45 10.43
N LYS A 163 2.46 -14.64 10.97
CA LYS A 163 1.85 -15.11 12.21
C LYS A 163 2.15 -14.17 13.39
N GLU A 164 3.37 -13.64 13.46
CA GLU A 164 3.77 -12.74 14.55
C GLU A 164 3.05 -11.39 14.45
N GLU A 165 2.94 -10.81 13.25
CA GLU A 165 2.19 -9.58 13.01
C GLU A 165 0.70 -9.77 13.25
N CYS A 166 0.10 -10.88 12.81
CA CYS A 166 -1.30 -11.22 13.10
C CYS A 166 -1.55 -11.30 14.60
N GLU A 167 -0.70 -12.02 15.34
CA GLU A 167 -0.81 -12.17 16.79
C GLU A 167 -0.66 -10.81 17.51
N ALA A 168 0.28 -9.97 17.08
CA ALA A 168 0.47 -8.64 17.64
C ALA A 168 -0.77 -7.75 17.42
N TRP A 169 -1.38 -7.80 16.23
CA TRP A 169 -2.63 -7.09 15.94
C TRP A 169 -3.79 -7.59 16.77
N LYS A 170 -3.93 -8.92 16.91
CA LYS A 170 -4.95 -9.53 17.76
C LYS A 170 -4.82 -9.05 19.21
N ASN A 171 -3.61 -9.10 19.77
CA ASN A 171 -3.33 -8.64 21.13
C ASN A 171 -3.62 -7.15 21.31
N TYR A 172 -3.26 -6.31 20.34
CA TYR A 172 -3.61 -4.89 20.35
C TYR A 172 -5.12 -4.66 20.43
N TYR A 173 -5.92 -5.34 19.59
CA TYR A 173 -7.37 -5.18 19.60
C TYR A 173 -8.03 -5.75 20.86
N ILE A 174 -7.52 -6.86 21.42
CA ILE A 174 -7.99 -7.40 22.71
C ILE A 174 -7.71 -6.42 23.85
N LEU A 175 -6.52 -5.81 23.90
CA LEU A 175 -6.21 -4.78 24.89
C LEU A 175 -7.18 -3.60 24.80
N LYS A 176 -7.47 -3.13 23.57
CA LYS A 176 -8.47 -2.08 23.34
C LYS A 176 -9.88 -2.52 23.74
N GLN A 177 -10.26 -3.76 23.47
CA GLN A 177 -11.56 -4.29 23.86
C GLN A 177 -11.72 -4.32 25.39
N ASN A 178 -10.66 -4.68 26.13
CA ASN A 178 -10.65 -4.65 27.59
C ASN A 178 -10.73 -3.21 28.13
N GLU A 179 -10.06 -2.24 27.48
CA GLU A 179 -10.22 -0.81 27.82
C GLU A 179 -11.68 -0.36 27.64
N VAL A 180 -12.32 -0.72 26.52
CA VAL A 180 -13.72 -0.39 26.25
C VAL A 180 -14.67 -1.04 27.24
N GLN A 181 -14.42 -2.31 27.58
CA GLN A 181 -15.21 -3.03 28.59
C GLN A 181 -15.13 -2.35 29.97
N ASN A 182 -13.95 -1.84 30.35
CA ASN A 182 -13.81 -1.09 31.60
C ASN A 182 -14.67 0.19 31.64
N PHE A 183 -14.92 0.85 30.50
CA PHE A 183 -15.82 2.01 30.43
C PHE A 183 -17.27 1.61 30.72
N ILE A 184 -17.70 0.45 30.21
CA ILE A 184 -19.03 -0.10 30.46
C ILE A 184 -19.19 -0.46 31.94
N GLU A 185 -18.22 -1.17 32.52
CA GLU A 185 -18.26 -1.61 33.91
C GLU A 185 -18.25 -0.45 34.92
N LYS A 186 -17.52 0.63 34.60
CA LYS A 186 -17.47 1.85 35.42
C LYS A 186 -18.62 2.81 35.17
N ASN A 187 -19.46 2.54 34.16
CA ASN A 187 -20.50 3.45 33.70
C ASN A 187 -19.96 4.88 33.41
N ASP A 188 -18.75 4.95 32.84
CA ASP A 188 -18.06 6.19 32.47
C ASP A 188 -17.84 6.25 30.95
N PHE A 189 -18.66 7.06 30.28
CA PHE A 189 -18.65 7.23 28.83
C PHE A 189 -18.01 8.54 28.37
N SER A 190 -17.33 9.25 29.27
CA SER A 190 -16.73 10.56 29.00
C SER A 190 -15.72 10.55 27.85
N HIS A 191 -15.10 9.40 27.58
CA HIS A 191 -14.19 9.18 26.46
C HIS A 191 -14.88 9.29 25.08
N TYR A 192 -16.21 9.21 25.05
CA TYR A 192 -17.04 9.29 23.85
C TYR A 192 -17.77 10.63 23.73
N ASN A 193 -17.47 11.59 24.62
CA ASN A 193 -18.01 12.93 24.52
C ASN A 193 -17.55 13.60 23.21
N VAL A 194 -18.50 14.17 22.47
CA VAL A 194 -18.19 15.02 21.32
C VAL A 194 -17.97 16.43 21.85
N VAL A 195 -16.73 16.91 21.77
CA VAL A 195 -16.37 18.27 22.19
C VAL A 195 -16.27 19.22 21.00
N ASP A 196 -16.56 20.50 21.23
CA ASP A 196 -16.29 21.55 20.25
C ASP A 196 -14.84 22.05 20.29
N LYS A 197 -14.53 23.05 19.45
CA LYS A 197 -13.18 23.64 19.36
C LYS A 197 -12.75 24.33 20.65
N ASP A 198 -13.70 24.71 21.49
CA ASP A 198 -13.49 25.42 22.75
C ASP A 198 -13.48 24.45 23.96
N GLY A 199 -13.65 23.14 23.71
CA GLY A 199 -13.61 22.08 24.71
C GLY A 199 -14.95 21.81 25.41
N ASN A 200 -16.04 22.44 24.97
CA ASN A 200 -17.36 22.20 25.55
C ASN A 200 -17.99 20.93 24.99
N ILE A 201 -18.62 20.14 25.86
CA ILE A 201 -19.33 18.92 25.48
C ILE A 201 -20.59 19.31 24.69
N LYS A 202 -20.63 18.93 23.41
CA LYS A 202 -21.79 19.09 22.51
C LYS A 202 -22.73 17.88 22.54
N LYS A 203 -22.19 16.69 22.78
CA LYS A 203 -22.95 15.44 22.94
C LYS A 203 -22.23 14.59 23.99
N GLU A 204 -22.94 14.16 25.01
CA GLU A 204 -22.41 13.18 25.96
C GLU A 204 -22.31 11.82 25.27
N GLY A 205 -21.22 11.12 25.57
CA GLY A 205 -21.07 9.72 25.20
C GLY A 205 -22.12 8.86 25.89
N ASN A 206 -22.60 7.84 25.20
CA ASN A 206 -23.61 6.94 25.74
C ASN A 206 -23.19 5.47 25.60
N ILE A 207 -23.99 4.59 26.20
CA ILE A 207 -23.74 3.15 26.16
C ILE A 207 -23.80 2.59 24.73
N GLU A 208 -24.64 3.16 23.85
CA GLU A 208 -24.73 2.72 22.46
C GLU A 208 -23.41 2.98 21.70
N ASP A 209 -22.80 4.16 21.90
CA ASP A 209 -21.53 4.55 21.28
C ASP A 209 -20.39 3.59 21.71
N VAL A 210 -20.37 3.20 22.99
CA VAL A 210 -19.38 2.28 23.55
C VAL A 210 -19.60 0.83 23.06
N GLN A 211 -20.85 0.38 23.01
CA GLN A 211 -21.22 -0.93 22.48
C GLN A 211 -20.90 -1.05 20.98
N GLU A 212 -21.12 0.01 20.21
CA GLU A 212 -20.73 0.06 18.79
C GLU A 212 -19.21 -0.04 18.64
N HIS A 213 -18.43 0.69 19.45
CA HIS A 213 -16.98 0.56 19.45
C HIS A 213 -16.53 -0.86 19.81
N GLN A 214 -17.13 -1.48 20.83
CA GLN A 214 -16.84 -2.85 21.22
C GLN A 214 -17.14 -3.84 20.09
N LYS A 215 -18.27 -3.70 19.41
CA LYS A 215 -18.65 -4.50 18.25
C LYS A 215 -17.65 -4.35 17.10
N ASN A 216 -17.19 -3.13 16.84
CA ASN A 216 -16.20 -2.86 15.81
C ASN A 216 -14.83 -3.49 16.15
N LEU A 217 -14.41 -3.46 17.42
CA LEU A 217 -13.19 -4.14 17.89
C LEU A 217 -13.32 -5.67 17.76
N GLN A 218 -14.46 -6.24 18.11
CA GLN A 218 -14.72 -7.67 17.92
C GLN A 218 -14.63 -8.07 16.45
N ALA A 219 -15.23 -7.29 15.55
CA ALA A 219 -15.12 -7.51 14.12
C ALA A 219 -13.67 -7.41 13.62
N LYS A 220 -12.84 -6.55 14.21
CA LYS A 220 -11.40 -6.46 13.90
C LYS A 220 -10.64 -7.71 14.35
N ILE A 221 -10.93 -8.22 15.54
CA ILE A 221 -10.33 -9.48 16.03
C ILE A 221 -10.68 -10.63 15.09
N GLU A 222 -11.95 -10.77 14.71
CA GLU A 222 -12.40 -11.79 13.76
C GLU A 222 -11.73 -11.65 12.39
N GLN A 223 -11.55 -10.42 11.89
CA GLN A 223 -10.82 -10.16 10.65
C GLN A 223 -9.36 -10.64 10.73
N VAL A 224 -8.68 -10.41 11.86
CA VAL A 224 -7.30 -10.88 12.07
C VAL A 224 -7.25 -12.40 12.09
N GLU A 225 -8.19 -13.06 12.77
CA GLU A 225 -8.26 -14.53 12.80
C GLU A 225 -8.53 -15.14 11.41
N LEU A 226 -9.44 -14.54 10.63
CA LEU A 226 -9.69 -14.94 9.25
C LEU A 226 -8.44 -14.75 8.38
N ALA A 227 -7.76 -13.60 8.51
CA ALA A 227 -6.54 -13.32 7.78
C ALA A 227 -5.42 -14.31 8.12
N GLN A 228 -5.28 -14.68 9.40
CA GLN A 228 -4.32 -15.69 9.85
C GLN A 228 -4.63 -17.06 9.24
N LYS A 229 -5.89 -17.52 9.30
CA LYS A 229 -6.30 -18.79 8.68
C LYS A 229 -6.04 -18.81 7.18
N GLU A 230 -6.31 -17.71 6.49
CA GLU A 230 -6.06 -17.57 5.06
C GLU A 230 -4.56 -17.52 4.73
N ALA A 231 -3.73 -16.93 5.60
CA ALA A 231 -2.27 -16.96 5.47
C ALA A 231 -1.73 -18.39 5.63
N GLU A 232 -2.19 -19.12 6.66
CA GLU A 232 -1.82 -20.52 6.90
C GLU A 232 -2.25 -21.44 5.73
N LYS A 233 -3.46 -21.25 5.22
CA LYS A 233 -3.97 -21.98 4.05
C LYS A 233 -3.08 -21.76 2.82
N ARG A 234 -2.72 -20.51 2.51
CA ARG A 234 -1.86 -20.19 1.36
C ARG A 234 -0.44 -20.73 1.51
N MET A 235 0.11 -20.76 2.73
CA MET A 235 1.41 -21.39 2.99
C MET A 235 1.37 -22.90 2.74
N ASN A 236 0.29 -23.57 3.13
CA ASN A 236 0.11 -25.00 2.90
C ASN A 236 -0.09 -25.33 1.42
N GLU A 237 -0.86 -24.52 0.68
CA GLU A 237 -1.07 -24.69 -0.77
C GLU A 237 0.24 -24.49 -1.56
N ASN A 238 1.02 -23.45 -1.27
CA ASN A 238 2.33 -23.22 -1.90
C ASN A 238 3.33 -24.34 -1.58
N SER A 239 3.27 -24.92 -0.38
CA SER A 239 4.12 -26.05 0.00
C SER A 239 3.75 -27.32 -0.77
N LEU A 240 2.47 -27.53 -1.07
CA LEU A 240 1.99 -28.67 -1.85
C LEU A 240 2.31 -28.55 -3.35
N GLU A 241 2.24 -27.35 -3.93
CA GLU A 241 2.63 -27.12 -5.33
C GLU A 241 4.14 -27.26 -5.55
N ASN A 242 4.96 -26.73 -4.62
CA ASN A 242 6.41 -26.91 -4.70
C ASN A 242 6.82 -28.39 -4.56
N ASN A 243 6.18 -29.15 -3.68
CA ASN A 243 6.42 -30.60 -3.57
C ASN A 243 6.01 -31.38 -4.83
N LYS A 244 4.96 -30.95 -5.55
CA LYS A 244 4.57 -31.56 -6.84
C LYS A 244 5.55 -31.22 -7.97
N ALA A 245 5.99 -29.97 -8.07
CA ALA A 245 7.02 -29.55 -9.04
C ALA A 245 8.38 -30.24 -8.79
N GLU A 246 8.75 -30.45 -7.52
CA GLU A 246 9.91 -31.25 -7.16
C GLU A 246 9.73 -32.72 -7.55
N GLN A 247 8.58 -33.35 -7.26
CA GLN A 247 8.31 -34.72 -7.69
C GLN A 247 8.32 -34.88 -9.22
N GLU A 248 7.79 -33.95 -10.00
CA GLU A 248 7.82 -33.97 -11.47
C GLU A 248 9.24 -33.79 -12.03
N THR A 249 10.07 -32.97 -11.40
CA THR A 249 11.49 -32.82 -11.79
C THR A 249 12.32 -34.06 -11.41
N TYR A 250 12.03 -34.72 -10.29
CA TYR A 250 12.64 -36.00 -9.92
C TYR A 250 12.19 -37.15 -10.84
N PHE A 251 10.92 -37.21 -11.24
CA PHE A 251 10.41 -38.19 -12.22
C PHE A 251 11.04 -38.02 -13.60
N ASN A 252 11.20 -36.78 -14.08
CA ASN A 252 11.87 -36.52 -15.36
C ASN A 252 13.37 -36.85 -15.35
N LYS A 253 14.09 -36.57 -14.25
CA LYS A 253 15.51 -36.95 -14.13
C LYS A 253 15.74 -38.46 -14.15
N ASN A 254 14.86 -39.25 -13.51
CA ASN A 254 14.97 -40.71 -13.51
C ASN A 254 14.62 -41.35 -14.86
N ASN A 255 13.69 -40.76 -15.63
CA ASN A 255 13.37 -41.24 -16.98
C ASN A 255 14.47 -40.93 -18.00
N ILE A 256 15.17 -39.81 -17.89
CA ILE A 256 16.26 -39.44 -18.81
C ILE A 256 17.49 -40.35 -18.61
N ASN A 257 17.77 -40.80 -17.38
CA ASN A 257 18.90 -41.70 -17.09
C ASN A 257 18.67 -43.15 -17.54
N ASN A 258 17.42 -43.57 -17.77
CA ASN A 258 17.08 -44.92 -18.26
C ASN A 258 16.92 -44.99 -19.79
N LEU A 259 17.19 -43.92 -20.53
CA LEU A 259 17.05 -43.84 -21.99
C LEU A 259 18.39 -43.63 -22.73
N ARG A 260 19.54 -43.79 -22.05
CA ARG A 260 20.84 -43.85 -22.74
C ARG A 260 21.26 -45.32 -22.94
N PRO A 261 21.31 -45.82 -24.19
CA PRO A 261 22.00 -47.07 -24.52
C PRO A 261 23.53 -46.94 -24.36
#